data_AF-A0A514WSU2-F1
#
_entry.id   AF-A0A514WSU2-F1
#
_cell.length_a   1.000
_cell.length_b   1.000
_cell.length_c   1.000
_cell.angle_alpha   90.00
_cell.angle_beta   90.00
_cell.angle_gamma   90.00
#
_symmetry.space_group_name_H-M   'P 1'
#
loop_
_entity.id
_entity.type
_entity.pdbx_description
1 polymer ?
#
loop_
_entity_poly.entity_id
_entity_poly.type
_entity_poly.pdbx_seq_one_letter_code
_entity_poly.pdbx_strand_id
1 'polypeptide(L)'
;MFRNWALIIIGCLILGFQNCGRNGFAPDSSSSSNLSQVTTGVGGVEGSDDEASQSPVTAVEVPTDSGPLTIDAETGKITLIDSQDQVIEQACLPAKDLRELQSYTKAYNLCGSTVKADLCTQKYTKGYASLIVDDQRLNLGESFDGCGKGFKDFCGTQGDSFRGLVTYILANFHTMKCQ
;
A
#
# COMPACT_ATOMS: atom_id res chain seq x y z
N MET A 1 56.82 -15.60 25.38
CA MET A 1 56.18 -15.36 24.07
C MET A 1 54.68 -15.09 24.33
N PHE A 2 53.99 -14.30 23.52
CA PHE A 2 52.61 -13.76 23.73
C PHE A 2 52.48 -12.43 24.49
N ARG A 3 53.16 -11.38 24.03
CA ARG A 3 52.94 -10.01 24.56
C ARG A 3 52.83 -8.93 23.49
N ASN A 4 52.29 -9.25 22.31
CA ASN A 4 52.18 -8.28 21.19
C ASN A 4 50.86 -8.32 20.39
N TRP A 5 49.79 -8.97 20.88
CA TRP A 5 48.51 -9.09 20.13
C TRP A 5 47.38 -8.19 20.65
N ALA A 6 47.67 -7.21 21.51
CA ALA A 6 46.64 -6.31 22.06
C ALA A 6 46.50 -4.97 21.30
N LEU A 7 47.36 -4.68 20.32
CA LEU A 7 47.39 -3.36 19.65
C LEU A 7 46.66 -3.28 18.31
N ILE A 8 46.06 -4.37 17.81
CA ILE A 8 45.38 -4.37 16.51
C ILE A 8 43.87 -4.09 16.63
N ILE A 9 43.27 -4.22 17.82
CA ILE A 9 41.80 -4.08 17.99
C ILE A 9 41.36 -2.62 18.16
N ILE A 10 42.26 -1.69 18.49
CA ILE A 10 41.93 -0.26 18.67
C ILE A 10 41.98 0.53 17.34
N GLY A 11 42.56 -0.02 16.27
CA GLY A 11 42.73 0.67 14.99
C GLY A 11 41.52 0.69 14.05
N CYS A 12 40.53 -0.21 14.24
CA CYS A 12 39.39 -0.32 13.30
C CYS A 12 38.16 0.50 13.70
N LEU A 13 38.15 1.18 14.85
CA LEU A 13 36.98 1.95 15.32
C LEU A 13 36.98 3.42 14.86
N ILE A 14 38.03 3.90 14.18
CA ILE A 14 38.19 5.33 13.86
C ILE A 14 37.90 5.66 12.37
N LEU A 15 37.71 4.66 11.49
CA LEU A 15 37.48 4.89 10.05
C LEU A 15 36.01 4.77 9.59
N GLY A 16 35.04 4.61 10.50
CA GLY A 16 33.64 4.36 10.16
C GLY A 16 32.72 5.57 9.95
N PHE A 17 33.19 6.82 10.13
CA PHE A 17 32.31 8.01 10.11
C PHE A 17 32.82 9.12 9.19
N GLN A 18 32.95 8.87 7.89
CA GLN A 18 33.16 9.95 6.90
C GLN A 18 32.34 9.78 5.61
N ASN A 19 31.06 9.39 5.70
CA ASN A 19 30.16 9.57 4.55
C ASN A 19 28.69 9.82 4.90
N CYS A 20 28.44 10.79 5.80
CA CYS A 20 27.20 11.55 5.73
C CYS A 20 27.54 12.90 5.08
N GLY A 21 27.34 12.97 3.77
CA GLY A 21 27.45 14.20 3.01
C GLY A 21 26.59 15.29 3.62
N ARG A 22 27.27 16.36 4.05
CA ARG A 22 26.69 17.69 4.25
C ARG A 22 26.04 18.14 2.94
N ASN A 23 24.71 18.28 2.91
CA ASN A 23 24.10 19.38 2.15
C ASN A 23 23.63 20.41 3.17
N GLY A 24 24.21 21.61 3.06
CA GLY A 24 24.24 22.62 4.09
C GLY A 24 22.92 23.33 4.33
N PHE A 25 22.66 23.59 5.61
CA PHE A 25 21.84 24.72 6.01
C PHE A 25 22.79 25.89 6.30
N ALA A 26 22.66 26.98 5.55
CA ALA A 26 23.11 28.30 5.96
C ALA A 26 22.04 29.34 5.54
N PRO A 27 21.73 30.32 6.40
CA PRO A 27 20.57 31.21 6.26
C PRO A 27 20.85 32.47 5.43
N ASP A 28 19.76 32.97 4.83
CA ASP A 28 19.41 34.33 4.37
C ASP A 28 20.49 35.35 3.97
N SER A 29 20.42 35.81 2.71
CA SER A 29 20.27 37.25 2.40
C SER A 29 19.99 37.49 0.91
N SER A 30 19.07 38.43 0.69
CA SER A 30 18.51 38.94 -0.55
C SER A 30 19.50 39.39 -1.63
N SER A 31 19.22 39.05 -2.90
CA SER A 31 19.22 39.99 -4.05
C SER A 31 18.69 39.34 -5.34
N SER A 32 17.87 40.12 -6.04
CA SER A 32 17.14 39.87 -7.29
C SER A 32 18.00 39.49 -8.50
N SER A 33 17.55 38.50 -9.29
CA SER A 33 17.08 38.65 -10.70
C SER A 33 17.19 37.34 -11.50
N ASN A 34 16.03 36.82 -11.96
CA ASN A 34 15.77 36.02 -13.16
C ASN A 34 16.67 34.81 -13.52
N LEU A 35 16.10 33.60 -13.52
CA LEU A 35 15.71 32.85 -14.73
C LEU A 35 15.56 31.34 -14.41
N SER A 36 14.33 30.83 -14.59
CA SER A 36 13.94 29.46 -14.95
C SER A 36 14.59 28.26 -14.23
N GLN A 37 13.85 27.62 -13.31
CA GLN A 37 13.32 26.28 -13.57
C GLN A 37 12.26 25.92 -12.50
N VAL A 38 11.00 25.92 -12.92
CA VAL A 38 9.89 25.34 -12.17
C VAL A 38 9.97 23.83 -12.39
N THR A 39 10.42 23.08 -11.39
CA THR A 39 10.11 21.65 -11.28
C THR A 39 8.88 21.53 -10.38
N THR A 40 7.75 21.32 -11.03
CA THR A 40 6.45 20.99 -10.46
C THR A 40 6.54 19.79 -9.53
N GLY A 41 6.67 20.05 -8.22
CA GLY A 41 6.44 19.08 -7.17
C GLY A 41 4.94 18.96 -6.92
N VAL A 42 4.35 17.90 -7.49
CA VAL A 42 3.07 17.26 -7.13
C VAL A 42 2.03 18.23 -6.54
N GLY A 43 1.36 18.93 -7.45
CA GLY A 43 0.12 19.62 -7.14
C GLY A 43 -0.90 18.63 -6.58
N GLY A 44 -1.49 18.99 -5.45
CA GLY A 44 -2.81 18.50 -5.11
C GLY A 44 -3.77 18.80 -6.25
N VAL A 45 -4.54 17.79 -6.61
CA VAL A 45 -5.75 17.90 -7.43
C VAL A 45 -6.82 17.44 -6.43
N GLU A 46 -7.41 18.34 -5.65
CA GLU A 46 -8.60 19.14 -6.01
C GLU A 46 -9.60 18.34 -6.84
N GLY A 47 -10.80 18.16 -6.29
CA GLY A 47 -11.82 17.29 -6.85
C GLY A 47 -12.11 17.61 -8.31
N SER A 48 -12.05 16.55 -9.12
CA SER A 48 -12.71 16.47 -10.40
C SER A 48 -13.56 15.22 -10.35
N ASP A 49 -14.87 15.42 -10.45
CA ASP A 49 -15.85 14.42 -10.87
C ASP A 49 -15.53 13.98 -12.30
N ASP A 50 -14.42 13.27 -12.47
CA ASP A 50 -14.15 12.55 -13.71
C ASP A 50 -14.81 11.18 -13.56
N GLU A 51 -15.89 10.98 -14.32
CA GLU A 51 -16.26 9.66 -14.86
C GLU A 51 -15.10 9.15 -15.73
N ALA A 52 -13.95 8.91 -15.08
CA ALA A 52 -12.87 8.15 -15.64
C ALA A 52 -13.44 6.76 -15.85
N SER A 53 -13.52 6.35 -17.11
CA SER A 53 -13.79 4.98 -17.51
C SER A 53 -12.97 4.05 -16.62
N GLN A 54 -13.59 3.50 -15.57
CA GLN A 54 -12.87 2.82 -14.51
C GLN A 54 -12.26 1.57 -15.12
N SER A 55 -10.93 1.51 -15.16
CA SER A 55 -10.23 0.29 -15.56
C SER A 55 -10.70 -0.86 -14.66
N PRO A 56 -10.95 -2.05 -15.23
CA PRO A 56 -11.42 -3.18 -14.45
C PRO A 56 -10.36 -3.59 -13.42
N VAL A 57 -10.79 -3.91 -12.21
CA VAL A 57 -9.91 -4.53 -11.22
C VAL A 57 -9.53 -5.93 -11.74
N THR A 58 -8.23 -6.19 -11.86
CA THR A 58 -7.69 -7.47 -12.32
C THR A 58 -7.55 -8.45 -11.17
N ALA A 59 -7.11 -7.97 -10.00
CA ALA A 59 -6.93 -8.80 -8.82
C ALA A 59 -7.25 -8.06 -7.52
N VAL A 60 -7.53 -8.83 -6.47
CA VAL A 60 -7.65 -8.35 -5.10
C VAL A 60 -6.58 -9.03 -4.26
N GLU A 61 -5.75 -8.25 -3.59
CA GLU A 61 -4.77 -8.75 -2.64
C GLU A 61 -5.23 -8.55 -1.20
N VAL A 62 -5.12 -9.59 -0.39
CA VAL A 62 -5.44 -9.56 1.03
C VAL A 62 -4.16 -9.86 1.82
N PRO A 63 -3.68 -8.93 2.66
CA PRO A 63 -2.47 -9.17 3.43
C PRO A 63 -2.72 -10.23 4.51
N THR A 64 -1.87 -11.25 4.57
CA THR A 64 -1.86 -12.26 5.64
C THR A 64 -0.48 -12.33 6.30
N ASP A 65 -0.35 -13.05 7.42
CA ASP A 65 0.93 -13.24 8.10
C ASP A 65 1.92 -14.09 7.28
N SER A 66 1.40 -14.95 6.40
CA SER A 66 2.21 -15.84 5.54
C SER A 66 2.54 -15.24 4.17
N GLY A 67 2.06 -14.03 3.88
CA GLY A 67 2.20 -13.37 2.59
C GLY A 67 0.86 -12.88 2.03
N PRO A 68 0.85 -12.18 0.89
CA PRO A 68 -0.40 -11.72 0.28
C PRO A 68 -1.17 -12.90 -0.34
N LEU A 69 -2.46 -12.96 -0.01
CA LEU A 69 -3.43 -13.81 -0.70
C LEU A 69 -3.98 -13.03 -1.88
N THR A 70 -3.66 -13.47 -3.09
CA THR A 70 -4.06 -12.80 -4.34
C THR A 70 -5.26 -13.53 -4.94
N ILE A 71 -6.29 -12.79 -5.29
CA ILE A 71 -7.54 -13.29 -5.84
C ILE A 71 -7.72 -12.70 -7.23
N ASP A 72 -7.74 -13.54 -8.25
CA ASP A 72 -8.06 -13.12 -9.61
C ASP A 72 -9.55 -12.77 -9.70
N ALA A 73 -9.86 -11.54 -10.10
CA ALA A 73 -11.22 -11.01 -10.06
C ALA A 73 -12.15 -11.62 -11.13
N GLU A 74 -11.59 -12.19 -12.19
CA GLU A 74 -12.35 -12.80 -13.29
C GLU A 74 -12.63 -14.28 -13.02
N THR A 75 -11.60 -15.02 -12.64
CA THR A 75 -11.63 -16.48 -12.48
C THR A 75 -11.94 -16.92 -11.05
N GLY A 76 -11.73 -16.05 -10.05
CA GLY A 76 -11.87 -16.39 -8.64
C GLY A 76 -10.77 -17.31 -8.11
N LYS A 77 -9.68 -17.50 -8.87
CA LYS A 77 -8.51 -18.25 -8.42
C LYS A 77 -7.82 -17.48 -7.29
N ILE A 78 -7.57 -18.17 -6.20
CA ILE A 78 -6.86 -17.66 -5.02
C ILE A 78 -5.46 -18.26 -5.00
N THR A 79 -4.43 -17.44 -4.86
CA THR A 79 -3.04 -17.87 -4.69
C THR A 79 -2.42 -17.21 -3.47
N LEU A 80 -1.87 -18.02 -2.56
CA LEU A 80 -1.04 -17.54 -1.47
C LEU A 80 0.42 -17.52 -1.94
N ILE A 81 1.05 -16.34 -1.86
CA ILE A 81 2.41 -16.11 -2.32
C ILE A 81 3.33 -15.91 -1.11
N ASP A 82 4.51 -16.52 -1.10
CA ASP A 82 5.52 -16.33 -0.05
C ASP A 82 6.40 -15.09 -0.26
N SER A 83 7.37 -14.87 0.63
CA SER A 83 8.34 -13.78 0.53
C SER A 83 9.30 -13.86 -0.68
N GLN A 84 9.29 -14.97 -1.42
CA GLN A 84 10.13 -15.24 -2.59
C GLN A 84 9.30 -15.29 -3.89
N ASP A 85 8.08 -14.74 -3.85
CA ASP A 85 7.12 -14.77 -4.95
C ASP A 85 6.75 -16.18 -5.44
N GLN A 86 6.83 -17.19 -4.56
CA GLN A 86 6.43 -18.56 -4.86
C GLN A 86 5.01 -18.84 -4.40
N VAL A 87 4.26 -19.60 -5.22
CA VAL A 87 2.91 -20.05 -4.87
C VAL A 87 2.99 -21.17 -3.86
N ILE A 88 2.53 -20.91 -2.63
CA ILE A 88 2.48 -21.88 -1.53
C ILE A 88 1.23 -22.75 -1.64
N GLU A 89 0.10 -22.10 -1.84
CA GLU A 89 -1.22 -22.73 -1.80
C GLU A 89 -2.14 -22.08 -2.84
N GLN A 90 -3.01 -22.89 -3.43
CA GLN A 90 -4.00 -22.44 -4.41
C GLN A 90 -5.38 -22.94 -4.03
N ALA A 91 -6.36 -22.04 -4.08
CA ALA A 91 -7.77 -22.33 -3.90
C ALA A 91 -8.62 -21.64 -4.99
N CYS A 92 -9.92 -21.91 -5.00
CA CYS A 92 -10.85 -21.26 -5.91
C CYS A 92 -12.08 -20.79 -5.13
N LEU A 93 -12.54 -19.57 -5.43
CA LEU A 93 -13.78 -19.05 -4.89
C LEU A 93 -14.98 -19.85 -5.40
N PRO A 94 -15.95 -20.18 -4.53
CA PRO A 94 -17.25 -20.67 -4.96
C PRO A 94 -17.91 -19.68 -5.92
N ALA A 95 -18.67 -20.19 -6.90
CA ALA A 95 -19.31 -19.35 -7.93
C ALA A 95 -20.26 -18.28 -7.36
N LYS A 96 -20.82 -18.49 -6.17
CA LYS A 96 -21.60 -17.48 -5.45
C LYS A 96 -20.72 -16.29 -5.04
N ASP A 97 -19.59 -16.58 -4.41
CA ASP A 97 -18.69 -15.58 -3.83
C ASP A 97 -17.90 -14.86 -4.92
N LEU A 98 -17.55 -15.56 -6.02
CA LEU A 98 -16.97 -14.93 -7.22
C LEU A 98 -17.92 -13.89 -7.82
N ARG A 99 -19.22 -14.20 -7.93
CA ARG A 99 -20.20 -13.21 -8.44
C ARG A 99 -20.33 -12.03 -7.51
N GLU A 100 -20.27 -12.26 -6.21
CA GLU A 100 -20.27 -11.18 -5.22
C GLU A 100 -19.02 -10.31 -5.37
N LEU A 101 -17.83 -10.91 -5.44
CA LEU A 101 -16.57 -10.22 -5.71
C LEU A 101 -16.64 -9.36 -6.98
N GLN A 102 -17.14 -9.95 -8.06
CA GLN A 102 -17.31 -9.27 -9.35
C GLN A 102 -18.27 -8.09 -9.29
N SER A 103 -19.27 -8.13 -8.41
CA SER A 103 -20.19 -7.00 -8.22
C SER A 103 -19.49 -5.79 -7.59
N TYR A 104 -18.49 -6.03 -6.74
CA TYR A 104 -17.66 -4.97 -6.16
C TYR A 104 -16.62 -4.47 -7.16
N THR A 105 -15.96 -5.36 -7.88
CA THR A 105 -14.83 -5.01 -8.75
C THR A 105 -15.20 -4.40 -10.11
N LYS A 106 -16.42 -4.65 -10.60
CA LYS A 106 -16.90 -4.08 -11.88
C LYS A 106 -17.55 -2.70 -11.74
N ALA A 107 -18.01 -2.35 -10.54
CA ALA A 107 -18.73 -1.10 -10.26
C ALA A 107 -18.32 -0.57 -8.88
N TYR A 108 -17.02 -0.28 -8.72
CA TYR A 108 -16.50 0.19 -7.45
C TYR A 108 -16.67 1.70 -7.32
N ASN A 109 -17.20 2.15 -6.19
CA ASN A 109 -17.20 3.56 -5.82
C ASN A 109 -16.31 3.72 -4.59
N LEU A 110 -15.16 4.36 -4.78
CA LEU A 110 -14.23 4.64 -3.68
C LEU A 110 -14.49 6.01 -3.09
N CYS A 111 -14.68 6.02 -1.78
CA CYS A 111 -14.75 7.20 -0.95
C CYS A 111 -13.40 7.40 -0.26
N GLY A 112 -12.97 8.67 -0.15
CA GLY A 112 -11.81 9.04 0.63
C GLY A 112 -12.13 10.08 1.69
N SER A 113 -11.26 10.19 2.70
CA SER A 113 -11.39 11.25 3.69
C SER A 113 -10.89 12.57 3.11
N THR A 114 -11.81 13.53 2.94
CA THR A 114 -11.45 14.92 2.69
C THR A 114 -11.07 15.58 4.01
N VAL A 115 -9.79 15.53 4.35
CA VAL A 115 -9.30 16.14 5.60
C VAL A 115 -8.88 17.59 5.34
N LYS A 116 -9.59 18.53 5.95
CA LYS A 116 -9.12 19.91 6.18
C LYS A 116 -8.74 20.02 7.67
N ALA A 117 -7.51 19.70 8.05
CA ALA A 117 -7.10 19.78 9.45
C ALA A 117 -5.67 20.29 9.60
N ASP A 118 -5.50 21.26 10.49
CA ASP A 118 -4.21 21.88 10.84
C ASP A 118 -3.39 21.05 11.85
N LEU A 119 -4.03 20.08 12.55
CA LEU A 119 -3.39 19.23 13.56
C LEU A 119 -3.94 17.79 13.51
N CYS A 120 -3.13 16.87 13.00
CA CYS A 120 -3.43 15.43 12.96
C CYS A 120 -2.37 14.66 13.75
N THR A 121 -2.80 13.65 14.51
CA THR A 121 -1.85 12.74 15.17
C THR A 121 -1.28 11.76 14.16
N GLN A 122 -0.01 11.41 14.30
CA GLN A 122 0.59 10.37 13.46
C GLN A 122 0.09 9.00 13.95
N LYS A 123 -0.87 8.42 13.22
CA LYS A 123 -1.41 7.08 13.47
C LYS A 123 -1.58 6.36 12.15
N TYR A 124 -0.78 5.33 11.94
CA TYR A 124 -0.91 4.47 10.77
C TYR A 124 -1.95 3.37 11.02
N THR A 125 -2.85 3.18 10.06
CA THR A 125 -3.78 2.05 9.99
C THR A 125 -3.52 1.32 8.68
N LYS A 126 -3.16 0.04 8.77
CA LYS A 126 -2.89 -0.81 7.59
C LYS A 126 -4.21 -1.10 6.86
N GLY A 127 -4.16 -1.10 5.53
CA GLY A 127 -5.30 -1.52 4.70
C GLY A 127 -5.65 -3.00 4.90
N TYR A 128 -6.93 -3.32 4.74
CA TYR A 128 -7.43 -4.70 4.89
C TYR A 128 -7.40 -5.50 3.58
N ALA A 129 -7.34 -4.80 2.45
CA ALA A 129 -7.22 -5.36 1.11
C ALA A 129 -6.60 -4.33 0.17
N SER A 130 -6.13 -4.77 -0.99
CA SER A 130 -5.70 -3.90 -2.09
C SER A 130 -6.39 -4.33 -3.37
N LEU A 131 -6.86 -3.36 -4.17
CA LEU A 131 -7.31 -3.61 -5.54
C LEU A 131 -6.13 -3.40 -6.49
N ILE A 132 -5.96 -4.32 -7.43
CA ILE A 132 -5.01 -4.18 -8.54
C ILE A 132 -5.82 -3.73 -9.74
N VAL A 133 -5.57 -2.51 -10.19
CA VAL A 133 -6.24 -1.87 -11.34
C VAL A 133 -5.16 -1.51 -12.33
N ASP A 134 -5.16 -2.17 -13.49
CA ASP A 134 -4.03 -2.17 -14.42
C ASP A 134 -2.72 -2.56 -13.69
N ASP A 135 -1.76 -1.64 -13.61
CA ASP A 135 -0.49 -1.82 -12.88
C ASP A 135 -0.45 -1.03 -11.54
N GLN A 136 -1.61 -0.53 -11.08
CA GLN A 136 -1.71 0.26 -9.86
C GLN A 136 -2.32 -0.53 -8.72
N ARG A 137 -1.71 -0.39 -7.54
CA ARG A 137 -2.21 -0.94 -6.28
C ARG A 137 -2.96 0.13 -5.50
N LEU A 138 -4.24 -0.11 -5.23
CA LEU A 138 -5.10 0.75 -4.41
C LEU A 138 -5.35 0.08 -3.06
N ASN A 139 -4.73 0.59 -1.98
CA ASN A 139 -4.93 0.07 -0.63
C ASN A 139 -6.26 0.55 -0.03
N LEU A 140 -7.11 -0.41 0.34
CA LEU A 140 -8.42 -0.15 0.92
C LEU A 140 -8.34 -0.09 2.44
N GLY A 141 -8.93 0.95 3.03
CA GLY A 141 -8.98 1.18 4.48
C GLY A 141 -7.65 1.61 5.10
N GLU A 142 -6.62 1.87 4.30
CA GLU A 142 -5.34 2.40 4.79
C GLU A 142 -5.48 3.86 5.22
N SER A 143 -4.82 4.27 6.31
CA SER A 143 -4.72 5.69 6.71
C SER A 143 -3.34 5.97 7.29
N PHE A 144 -2.77 7.14 6.97
CA PHE A 144 -1.44 7.53 7.44
C PHE A 144 -1.45 8.38 8.71
N ASP A 145 -2.61 8.97 9.03
CA ASP A 145 -2.77 9.78 10.23
C ASP A 145 -4.13 9.54 10.91
N GLY A 146 -4.27 10.12 12.10
CA GLY A 146 -5.51 10.07 12.88
C GLY A 146 -6.67 10.85 12.26
N CYS A 147 -6.41 11.66 11.22
CA CYS A 147 -7.46 12.38 10.51
C CYS A 147 -7.99 11.62 9.30
N GLY A 148 -7.36 10.52 8.89
CA GLY A 148 -7.79 9.75 7.74
C GLY A 148 -7.07 10.12 6.44
N LYS A 149 -5.94 10.84 6.48
CA LYS A 149 -5.22 11.17 5.25
C LYS A 149 -4.79 9.90 4.51
N GLY A 150 -5.07 9.87 3.21
CA GLY A 150 -4.81 8.72 2.35
C GLY A 150 -5.87 7.62 2.43
N PHE A 151 -6.89 7.78 3.29
CA PHE A 151 -8.02 6.85 3.34
C PHE A 151 -8.73 6.77 2.01
N LYS A 152 -8.86 5.55 1.52
CA LYS A 152 -9.64 5.15 0.36
C LYS A 152 -10.34 3.84 0.68
N ASP A 153 -11.63 3.77 0.46
CA ASP A 153 -12.41 2.56 0.69
C ASP A 153 -13.71 2.57 -0.12
N PHE A 154 -14.42 1.46 -0.20
CA PHE A 154 -15.76 1.47 -0.80
C PHE A 154 -16.72 2.35 -0.01
N CYS A 155 -17.57 3.08 -0.73
CA CYS A 155 -18.56 3.97 -0.14
C CYS A 155 -19.71 3.23 0.55
N GLY A 156 -20.13 3.73 1.72
CA GLY A 156 -21.34 3.27 2.41
C GLY A 156 -21.34 1.78 2.75
N THR A 157 -22.49 1.11 2.59
CA THR A 157 -22.69 -0.30 2.93
C THR A 157 -21.90 -1.26 2.03
N GLN A 158 -21.42 -0.79 0.87
CA GLN A 158 -20.58 -1.58 -0.03
C GLN A 158 -19.25 -1.94 0.66
N GLY A 159 -18.66 -1.01 1.42
CA GLY A 159 -17.42 -1.27 2.16
C GLY A 159 -17.56 -2.28 3.27
N ASP A 160 -18.67 -2.24 4.02
CA ASP A 160 -18.92 -3.22 5.08
C ASP A 160 -19.14 -4.63 4.49
N SER A 161 -19.85 -4.72 3.37
CA SER A 161 -20.14 -5.98 2.70
C SER A 161 -18.89 -6.59 2.07
N PHE A 162 -18.06 -5.77 1.41
CA PHE A 162 -16.78 -6.20 0.86
C PHE A 162 -15.79 -6.63 1.95
N ARG A 163 -15.68 -5.89 3.06
CA ARG A 163 -14.91 -6.33 4.24
C ARG A 163 -15.39 -7.66 4.78
N GLY A 164 -16.71 -7.88 4.82
CA GLY A 164 -17.33 -9.14 5.20
C GLY A 164 -16.89 -10.30 4.29
N LEU A 165 -16.93 -10.09 2.98
CA LEU A 165 -16.47 -11.05 1.99
C LEU A 165 -14.97 -11.36 2.16
N VAL A 166 -14.11 -10.35 2.29
CA VAL A 166 -12.66 -10.55 2.52
C VAL A 166 -12.42 -11.36 3.80
N THR A 167 -13.13 -11.03 4.88
CA THR A 167 -13.03 -11.77 6.16
C THR A 167 -13.47 -13.23 6.00
N TYR A 168 -14.57 -13.47 5.28
CA TYR A 168 -15.04 -14.81 4.97
C TYR A 168 -14.01 -15.61 4.17
N ILE A 169 -13.41 -15.01 3.14
CA ILE A 169 -12.40 -15.67 2.30
C ILE A 169 -11.19 -16.06 3.14
N LEU A 170 -10.66 -15.14 3.96
CA LEU A 170 -9.54 -15.43 4.85
C LEU A 170 -9.84 -16.58 5.81
N ALA A 171 -11.03 -16.60 6.40
CA ALA A 171 -11.41 -17.64 7.36
C ALA A 171 -11.61 -19.02 6.72
N ASN A 172 -11.98 -19.08 5.43
CA ASN A 172 -12.38 -20.33 4.77
C ASN A 172 -11.39 -20.79 3.68
N PHE A 173 -10.36 -20.00 3.36
CA PHE A 173 -9.46 -20.23 2.23
C PHE A 173 -8.89 -21.66 2.20
N HIS A 174 -8.38 -22.18 3.32
CA HIS A 174 -7.81 -23.54 3.41
C HIS A 174 -8.82 -24.67 3.15
N THR A 175 -10.12 -24.37 3.21
CA THR A 175 -11.19 -25.35 2.96
C THR A 175 -11.73 -25.28 1.54
N MET A 176 -11.43 -24.20 0.81
CA MET A 176 -11.86 -24.00 -0.57
C MET A 176 -11.02 -24.86 -1.52
N LYS A 177 -11.67 -25.43 -2.54
CA LYS A 177 -11.00 -26.28 -3.54
C LYS A 177 -11.44 -25.88 -4.93
N CYS A 178 -10.50 -25.93 -5.86
CA CYS A 178 -10.81 -25.88 -7.29
C CYS A 178 -11.43 -27.23 -7.71
N GLN A 179 -12.55 -27.19 -8.44
CA GLN A 179 -13.17 -28.37 -9.07
C GLN A 179 -12.68 -28.53 -10.51
#